data_AF-A0A840WE35-F1
#
_entry.id   AF-A0A840WE35-F1
#
_cell.length_a   1.000
_cell.length_b   1.000
_cell.length_c   1.000
_cell.angle_alpha   90.00
_cell.angle_beta   90.00
_cell.angle_gamma   90.00
#
_symmetry.space_group_name_H-M   'P 1'
#
loop_
_entity.id
_entity.type
_entity.pdbx_description
1 polymer ?
#
loop_
_entity_poly.entity_id
_entity_poly.type
_entity_poly.pdbx_seq_one_letter_code
_entity_poly.pdbx_strand_id
1 'polypeptide(L)'
;MRPQSATPSPALSAPTGEEADPRDRRGRRHRLGCIILICLCAVLCGARSLTAIGQWAHNAPQHTLARLGARITRPELGVRTAPSAATIRRVLTSLDPAALNRMSTAADLAVLIIDGKSVRGSRTRRSQAVHLLAAMTPTGQVAAQIRVADKTSEIPALQDVLAGMDIEGTVISADALHTQTDTAQHLVKERKAHYLLTVKRNQPTLFNQVKALPWRQAPALFTEASRGHGRQERRTVKVLTAPRIAFPYACQVVRVHRWVKEVATGRVRRTYAYVITSLSAEQAGAARLAGLVRGHWRIEALHHVRDVSFGEDASRVRCGNGPQNMAMLRNLTIPLLTELGMTSIPEAIRWVSYETFTRPLELLQIP
;
A
#
# COMPACT_ATOMS: atom_id res chain seq x y z
N MET A 1 6.51 28.77 -6.30
CA MET A 1 5.86 28.03 -7.39
C MET A 1 4.61 27.39 -6.80
N ARG A 2 3.41 27.90 -7.09
CA ARG A 2 2.17 27.22 -6.67
C ARG A 2 2.12 25.88 -7.40
N PRO A 3 1.88 24.73 -6.74
CA PRO A 3 1.61 23.49 -7.46
C PRO A 3 0.39 23.72 -8.36
N GLN A 4 0.47 23.22 -9.59
CA GLN A 4 -0.61 23.30 -10.57
C GLN A 4 -1.89 22.67 -9.98
N SER A 5 -3.04 23.25 -10.31
CA SER A 5 -4.37 22.83 -9.87
C SER A 5 -4.54 21.32 -10.03
N ALA A 6 -4.59 20.63 -8.90
CA ALA A 6 -4.86 19.20 -8.83
C ALA A 6 -6.22 18.91 -9.48
N THR A 7 -6.27 17.89 -10.34
CA THR A 7 -7.51 17.18 -10.64
C THR A 7 -8.19 16.79 -9.33
N PRO A 8 -9.53 16.84 -9.23
CA PRO A 8 -10.22 16.54 -7.99
C PRO A 8 -9.86 15.11 -7.55
N SER A 9 -9.08 15.03 -6.46
CA SER A 9 -8.79 13.79 -5.77
C SER A 9 -10.11 13.15 -5.36
N PRO A 10 -10.30 11.82 -5.49
CA PRO A 10 -11.50 11.18 -4.96
C PRO A 10 -11.59 11.53 -3.48
N ALA A 11 -12.61 12.33 -3.12
CA ALA A 11 -12.84 12.75 -1.76
C ALA A 11 -12.76 11.52 -0.86
N LEU A 12 -11.95 11.57 0.20
CA LEU A 12 -11.96 10.54 1.22
C LEU A 12 -13.41 10.35 1.63
N SER A 13 -13.97 9.18 1.30
CA SER A 13 -15.32 8.82 1.70
C SER A 13 -15.44 9.08 3.20
N ALA A 14 -16.52 9.75 3.60
CA ALA A 14 -16.73 10.27 4.95
C ALA A 14 -16.23 9.30 6.05
N PRO A 15 -15.63 9.83 7.14
CA PRO A 15 -14.95 9.01 8.13
C PRO A 15 -15.87 7.90 8.67
N THR A 16 -15.27 6.73 8.91
CA THR A 16 -15.86 5.56 9.57
C THR A 16 -17.12 5.87 10.39
N GLY A 17 -18.26 5.30 10.00
CA GLY A 17 -19.52 5.45 10.73
C GLY A 17 -19.37 5.15 12.23
N GLU A 18 -20.14 5.83 13.07
CA GLU A 18 -20.10 5.72 14.55
C GLU A 18 -20.40 4.30 15.07
N GLU A 19 -20.94 3.44 14.22
CA GLU A 19 -21.17 2.01 14.48
C GLU A 19 -19.86 1.23 14.66
N ALA A 20 -18.77 1.69 14.01
CA ALA A 20 -17.45 1.08 14.15
C ALA A 20 -16.68 1.55 15.39
N ASP A 21 -17.27 2.40 16.25
CA ASP A 21 -16.58 2.94 17.41
C ASP A 21 -16.38 1.87 18.49
N PRO A 22 -15.13 1.51 18.81
CA PRO A 22 -14.82 0.43 19.77
C PRO A 22 -15.03 0.86 21.23
N ARG A 23 -15.36 2.13 21.50
CA ARG A 23 -15.50 2.65 22.87
C ARG A 23 -16.90 2.39 23.43
N ASP A 24 -16.96 2.16 24.73
CA ASP A 24 -18.22 2.12 25.49
C ASP A 24 -19.03 3.40 25.30
N ARG A 25 -20.35 3.27 25.15
CA ARG A 25 -21.28 4.39 24.93
C ARG A 25 -21.10 5.51 25.96
N ARG A 26 -20.92 5.17 27.24
CA ARG A 26 -20.69 6.14 28.34
C ARG A 26 -19.38 6.93 28.21
N GLY A 27 -18.40 6.41 27.47
CA GLY A 27 -17.08 7.01 27.25
C GLY A 27 -16.93 7.79 25.94
N ARG A 28 -17.96 7.81 25.08
CA ARG A 28 -17.93 8.47 23.76
C ARG A 28 -18.11 9.98 23.91
N ARG A 29 -17.02 10.65 24.29
CA ARG A 29 -16.96 12.11 24.41
C ARG A 29 -16.72 12.81 23.08
N HIS A 30 -15.92 12.23 22.20
CA HIS A 30 -15.60 12.80 20.88
C HIS A 30 -16.13 11.85 19.82
N ARG A 31 -16.71 12.38 18.74
CA ARG A 31 -17.10 11.59 17.56
C ARG A 31 -15.91 10.80 17.01
N LEU A 32 -16.15 9.58 16.53
CA LEU A 32 -15.08 8.74 16.00
C LEU A 32 -14.41 9.43 14.81
N GLY A 33 -15.20 9.98 13.89
CA GLY A 33 -14.67 10.65 12.72
C GLY A 33 -13.75 11.82 13.04
N CYS A 34 -14.07 12.62 14.07
CA CYS A 34 -13.20 13.69 14.55
C CYS A 34 -11.82 13.15 14.98
N ILE A 35 -11.78 12.03 15.71
CA ILE A 35 -10.53 11.42 16.15
C ILE A 35 -9.70 10.93 14.96
N ILE A 36 -10.34 10.27 13.99
CA ILE A 36 -9.63 9.74 12.81
C ILE A 36 -9.10 10.88 11.93
N LEU A 37 -9.88 11.93 11.69
CA LEU A 37 -9.43 13.09 10.91
C LEU A 37 -8.28 13.82 11.60
N ILE A 38 -8.30 13.96 12.94
CA ILE A 38 -7.15 14.48 13.71
C ILE A 38 -5.90 13.61 13.50
N CYS A 39 -6.07 12.28 13.51
CA CYS A 39 -4.96 11.36 13.29
C CYS A 39 -4.39 11.50 11.87
N LEU A 40 -5.25 11.58 10.84
CA LEU A 40 -4.85 11.79 9.46
C LEU A 40 -4.12 13.13 9.28
N CYS A 41 -4.66 14.22 9.84
CA CYS A 41 -4.02 15.54 9.78
C CYS A 41 -2.63 15.52 10.41
N ALA A 42 -2.50 14.93 11.59
CA ALA A 42 -1.21 14.81 12.26
C ALA A 42 -0.21 13.97 11.44
N VAL A 43 -0.64 12.85 10.85
CA VAL A 43 0.23 11.99 10.03
C VAL A 43 0.62 12.66 8.71
N LEU A 44 -0.27 13.44 8.08
CA LEU A 44 0.04 14.32 6.93
C LEU A 44 1.16 15.32 7.26
N CYS A 45 1.18 15.84 8.49
CA CYS A 45 2.26 16.69 9.01
C CYS A 45 3.51 15.92 9.48
N GLY A 46 3.55 14.60 9.29
CA GLY A 46 4.70 13.76 9.62
C GLY A 46 4.69 13.17 11.03
N ALA A 47 3.56 13.14 11.74
CA ALA A 47 3.48 12.47 13.04
C ALA A 47 3.70 10.95 12.90
N ARG A 48 4.78 10.44 13.48
CA ARG A 48 5.20 9.01 13.38
C ARG A 48 4.74 8.13 14.54
N SER A 49 4.15 8.71 15.58
CA SER A 49 3.78 8.03 16.82
C SER A 49 2.48 8.55 17.42
N LEU A 50 1.83 7.73 18.26
CA LEU A 50 0.61 8.12 18.99
C LEU A 50 0.85 9.34 19.89
N THR A 51 2.06 9.49 20.44
CA THR A 51 2.43 10.67 21.24
C THR A 51 2.46 11.92 20.39
N ALA A 52 3.10 11.86 19.21
CA ALA A 52 3.16 12.99 18.28
C ALA A 52 1.75 13.38 17.78
N ILE A 53 0.88 12.40 17.51
CA ILE A 53 -0.52 12.66 17.16
C ILE A 53 -1.25 13.36 18.32
N GLY A 54 -1.04 12.89 19.56
CA GLY A 54 -1.61 13.54 20.75
C GLY A 54 -1.12 14.97 20.97
N GLN A 55 0.16 15.24 20.70
CA GLN A 55 0.74 16.59 20.75
C GLN A 55 0.15 17.50 19.67
N TRP A 56 0.01 17.01 18.44
CA TRP A 56 -0.64 17.75 17.37
C TRP A 56 -2.09 18.09 17.75
N ALA A 57 -2.85 17.12 18.26
CA ALA A 57 -4.23 17.31 18.70
C ALA A 57 -4.34 18.35 19.83
N HIS A 58 -3.42 18.32 20.80
CA HIS A 58 -3.40 19.27 21.91
C HIS A 58 -3.13 20.71 21.47
N ASN A 59 -2.29 20.90 20.45
CA ASN A 59 -1.93 22.22 19.94
C ASN A 59 -2.86 22.73 18.83
N ALA A 60 -3.84 21.94 18.39
CA ALA A 60 -4.74 22.33 17.32
C ALA A 60 -5.58 23.57 17.71
N PRO A 61 -5.57 24.63 16.89
CA PRO A 61 -6.31 25.85 17.18
C PRO A 61 -7.82 25.63 17.04
N GLN A 62 -8.60 26.53 17.64
CA GLN A 62 -10.06 26.39 17.72
C GLN A 62 -10.74 26.29 16.34
N HIS A 63 -10.26 27.02 15.33
CA HIS A 63 -10.81 26.95 13.96
C HIS A 63 -10.60 25.56 13.34
N THR A 64 -9.42 24.96 13.50
CA THR A 64 -9.13 23.59 13.04
C THR A 64 -9.96 22.57 13.79
N LEU A 65 -10.07 22.70 15.12
CA LEU A 65 -10.93 21.84 15.93
C LEU A 65 -12.41 21.95 15.53
N ALA A 66 -12.87 23.13 15.13
CA ALA A 66 -14.22 23.33 14.63
C ALA A 66 -14.47 22.58 13.31
N ARG A 67 -13.58 22.76 12.32
CA ARG A 67 -13.62 22.09 11.01
C ARG A 67 -13.53 20.56 11.14
N LEU A 68 -12.76 20.07 12.10
CA LEU A 68 -12.64 18.64 12.43
C LEU A 68 -13.79 18.09 13.28
N GLY A 69 -14.78 18.92 13.65
CA GLY A 69 -15.95 18.48 14.41
C GLY A 69 -15.67 18.14 15.88
N ALA A 70 -14.64 18.73 16.49
CA ALA A 70 -14.34 18.53 17.90
C ALA A 70 -15.45 19.09 18.79
N ARG A 71 -15.79 18.39 19.87
CA ARG A 71 -16.88 18.80 20.77
C ARG A 71 -16.62 20.16 21.41
N ILE A 72 -17.71 20.87 21.71
CA ILE A 72 -17.71 22.04 22.57
C ILE A 72 -17.77 21.57 24.04
N THR A 73 -16.94 22.15 24.90
CA THR A 73 -16.91 21.84 26.35
C THR A 73 -17.33 23.01 27.22
N ARG A 74 -17.23 24.24 26.70
CA ARG A 74 -17.75 25.45 27.33
C ARG A 74 -18.64 26.17 26.32
N PRO A 75 -19.95 25.86 26.28
CA PRO A 75 -20.89 26.42 25.30
C PRO A 75 -20.88 27.95 25.27
N GLU A 76 -20.74 28.58 26.43
CA GLU A 76 -20.80 30.03 26.62
C GLU A 76 -19.64 30.76 25.93
N LEU A 77 -18.49 30.08 25.82
CA LEU A 77 -17.28 30.60 25.20
C LEU A 77 -16.98 29.95 23.84
N GLY A 78 -17.85 29.04 23.39
CA GLY A 78 -17.64 28.25 22.17
C GLY A 78 -16.38 27.37 22.16
N VAL A 79 -15.76 27.13 23.33
CA VAL A 79 -14.46 26.45 23.41
C VAL A 79 -14.60 24.98 23.05
N ARG A 80 -13.84 24.56 22.05
CA ARG A 80 -13.71 23.17 21.61
C ARG A 80 -12.51 22.51 22.25
N THR A 81 -12.66 21.21 22.52
CA THR A 81 -11.61 20.40 23.15
C THR A 81 -11.25 19.22 22.25
N ALA A 82 -9.97 19.10 21.95
CA ALA A 82 -9.40 17.96 21.24
C ALA A 82 -9.49 16.67 22.07
N PRO A 83 -9.54 15.49 21.44
CA PRO A 83 -9.35 14.22 22.14
C PRO A 83 -7.95 14.16 22.78
N SER A 84 -7.88 13.65 24.00
CA SER A 84 -6.59 13.44 24.68
C SER A 84 -5.76 12.36 23.99
N ALA A 85 -4.43 12.38 24.19
CA ALA A 85 -3.53 11.34 23.70
C ALA A 85 -3.94 9.93 24.16
N ALA A 86 -4.48 9.80 25.38
CA ALA A 86 -5.02 8.53 25.89
C ALA A 86 -6.27 8.07 25.10
N THR A 87 -7.14 9.00 24.71
CA THR A 87 -8.32 8.69 23.90
C THR A 87 -7.92 8.25 22.49
N ILE A 88 -7.01 8.98 21.85
CA ILE A 88 -6.46 8.63 20.53
C ILE A 88 -5.84 7.24 20.57
N ARG A 89 -4.99 6.96 21.57
CA ARG A 89 -4.36 5.65 21.75
C ARG A 89 -5.41 4.54 21.87
N ARG A 90 -6.39 4.67 22.77
CA ARG A 90 -7.43 3.65 22.97
C ARG A 90 -8.22 3.36 21.71
N VAL A 91 -8.59 4.40 20.96
CA VAL A 91 -9.30 4.23 19.68
C VAL A 91 -8.41 3.52 18.68
N LEU A 92 -7.21 4.01 18.39
CA LEU A 92 -6.35 3.40 17.37
C LEU A 92 -5.88 1.99 17.73
N THR A 93 -5.81 1.61 19.01
CA THR A 93 -5.45 0.23 19.40
C THR A 93 -6.62 -0.75 19.36
N SER A 94 -7.87 -0.25 19.35
CA SER A 94 -9.07 -1.10 19.48
C SER A 94 -9.99 -1.04 18.26
N LEU A 95 -9.85 0.00 17.42
CA LEU A 95 -10.62 0.16 16.21
C LEU A 95 -10.37 -1.01 15.28
N ASP A 96 -11.46 -1.57 14.74
CA ASP A 96 -11.40 -2.57 13.69
C ASP A 96 -10.71 -1.98 12.45
N PRO A 97 -9.59 -2.56 11.98
CA PRO A 97 -8.90 -2.09 10.77
C PRO A 97 -9.78 -2.05 9.52
N ALA A 98 -10.82 -2.87 9.44
CA ALA A 98 -11.78 -2.82 8.33
C ALA A 98 -12.45 -1.44 8.20
N ALA A 99 -12.60 -0.72 9.32
CA ALA A 99 -13.12 0.64 9.31
C ALA A 99 -12.20 1.59 8.51
N LEU A 100 -10.89 1.52 8.69
CA LEU A 100 -9.94 2.35 7.94
C LEU A 100 -9.77 1.88 6.49
N ASN A 101 -9.92 0.58 6.20
CA ASN A 101 -9.92 0.08 4.81
C ASN A 101 -11.04 0.72 3.98
N ARG A 102 -12.23 0.92 4.56
CA ARG A 102 -13.35 1.60 3.87
C ARG A 102 -13.07 3.06 3.51
N MET A 103 -12.04 3.67 4.08
CA MET A 103 -11.61 5.03 3.74
C MET A 103 -10.60 5.05 2.58
N SER A 104 -10.25 3.89 2.02
CA SER A 104 -9.35 3.82 0.87
C SER A 104 -9.89 4.63 -0.31
N THR A 105 -8.98 5.30 -0.99
CA THR A 105 -9.25 6.10 -2.20
C THR A 105 -8.90 5.36 -3.49
N ALA A 106 -8.59 4.06 -3.42
CA ALA A 106 -8.27 3.26 -4.59
C ALA A 106 -9.49 3.14 -5.51
N ALA A 107 -9.49 3.91 -6.61
CA ALA A 107 -10.60 3.96 -7.56
C ALA A 107 -10.42 2.99 -8.74
N ASP A 108 -9.19 2.79 -9.21
CA ASP A 108 -8.88 1.89 -10.33
C ASP A 108 -8.37 0.54 -9.81
N LEU A 109 -9.26 -0.46 -9.83
CA LEU A 109 -8.95 -1.83 -9.44
C LEU A 109 -8.58 -2.70 -10.65
N ALA A 110 -8.30 -2.16 -11.83
CA ALA A 110 -7.94 -2.95 -13.02
C ALA A 110 -6.66 -3.78 -12.80
N VAL A 111 -5.77 -3.31 -11.93
CA VAL A 111 -4.57 -4.02 -11.51
C VAL A 111 -4.43 -3.88 -10.00
N LEU A 112 -4.34 -5.00 -9.29
CA LEU A 112 -4.01 -5.02 -7.87
C LEU A 112 -2.73 -5.82 -7.67
N ILE A 113 -1.87 -5.28 -6.84
CA ILE A 113 -0.62 -5.90 -6.47
C ILE A 113 -0.70 -6.31 -5.01
N ILE A 114 -0.49 -7.60 -4.76
CA ILE A 114 -0.55 -8.22 -3.44
C ILE A 114 0.87 -8.37 -2.92
N ASP A 115 1.14 -7.78 -1.77
CA ASP A 115 2.45 -7.87 -1.12
C ASP A 115 2.38 -7.79 0.40
N GLY A 116 3.26 -8.55 1.03
CA GLY A 116 3.38 -8.68 2.47
C GLY A 116 4.45 -7.74 3.04
N LYS A 117 4.13 -7.05 4.14
CA LYS A 117 5.08 -6.25 4.91
C LYS A 117 5.02 -6.58 6.39
N SER A 118 6.17 -6.99 6.93
CA SER A 118 6.37 -7.09 8.38
C SER A 118 6.65 -5.71 8.97
N VAL A 119 5.80 -5.27 9.91
CA VAL A 119 5.99 -4.03 10.68
C VAL A 119 6.97 -4.31 11.81
N ARG A 120 8.28 -4.27 11.53
CA ARG A 120 9.31 -4.83 12.41
C ARG A 120 9.33 -4.22 13.81
N GLY A 121 9.01 -2.93 13.94
CA GLY A 121 8.95 -2.22 15.22
C GLY A 121 7.88 -2.72 16.19
N SER A 122 6.85 -3.40 15.67
CA SER A 122 5.76 -4.00 16.46
C SER A 122 6.18 -5.26 17.25
N ARG A 123 7.34 -5.84 16.92
CA ARG A 123 7.87 -7.01 17.63
C ARG A 123 8.12 -6.69 19.11
N THR A 124 7.80 -7.64 19.98
CA THR A 124 8.11 -7.57 21.41
C THR A 124 9.01 -8.74 21.80
N ARG A 125 9.37 -8.85 23.10
CA ARG A 125 10.05 -10.05 23.61
C ARG A 125 9.16 -11.30 23.55
N ARG A 126 7.83 -11.13 23.52
CA ARG A 126 6.84 -12.21 23.63
C ARG A 126 6.07 -12.49 22.33
N SER A 127 6.11 -11.56 21.38
CA SER A 127 5.31 -11.63 20.15
C SER A 127 6.16 -11.26 18.94
N GLN A 128 5.93 -11.99 17.84
CA GLN A 128 6.54 -11.71 16.54
C GLN A 128 6.08 -10.34 16.02
N ALA A 129 6.79 -9.84 15.01
CA ALA A 129 6.35 -8.65 14.30
C ALA A 129 5.00 -8.91 13.62
N VAL A 130 4.08 -7.95 13.70
CA VAL A 130 2.85 -7.95 12.91
C VAL A 130 3.22 -7.99 11.43
N HIS A 131 2.65 -8.95 10.72
CA HIS A 131 2.77 -9.07 9.28
C HIS A 131 1.46 -8.65 8.61
N LEU A 132 1.54 -7.75 7.63
CA LEU A 132 0.40 -7.15 6.96
C LEU A 132 0.44 -7.51 5.48
N LEU A 133 -0.68 -7.98 4.94
CA LEU A 133 -0.85 -8.20 3.51
C LEU A 133 -1.69 -7.06 2.94
N ALA A 134 -1.22 -6.41 1.88
CA ALA A 134 -1.91 -5.30 1.25
C ALA A 134 -2.23 -5.59 -0.22
N ALA A 135 -3.42 -5.19 -0.66
CA ALA A 135 -3.79 -5.07 -2.07
C ALA A 135 -3.68 -3.61 -2.48
N MET A 136 -2.83 -3.30 -3.46
CA MET A 136 -2.54 -1.94 -3.87
C MET A 136 -2.53 -1.75 -5.38
N THR A 137 -2.92 -0.56 -5.82
CA THR A 137 -2.88 -0.18 -7.24
C THR A 137 -1.43 0.11 -7.67
N PRO A 138 -1.12 0.10 -8.98
CA PRO A 138 0.21 0.47 -9.48
C PRO A 138 0.63 1.92 -9.17
N THR A 139 -0.32 2.79 -8.80
CA THR A 139 -0.07 4.17 -8.36
C THR A 139 0.31 4.26 -6.88
N GLY A 140 0.17 3.17 -6.12
CA GLY A 140 0.54 3.08 -4.71
C GLY A 140 -0.62 3.36 -3.74
N GLN A 141 -1.86 3.46 -4.24
CA GLN A 141 -3.05 3.52 -3.39
C GLN A 141 -3.36 2.12 -2.86
N VAL A 142 -3.59 1.99 -1.56
CA VAL A 142 -3.88 0.69 -0.92
C VAL A 142 -5.38 0.50 -0.86
N ALA A 143 -5.92 -0.44 -1.65
CA ALA A 143 -7.34 -0.76 -1.71
C ALA A 143 -7.82 -1.45 -0.42
N ALA A 144 -7.04 -2.42 0.09
CA ALA A 144 -7.24 -2.98 1.42
C ALA A 144 -5.94 -3.50 2.00
N GLN A 145 -5.92 -3.64 3.32
CA GLN A 145 -4.85 -4.30 4.05
C GLN A 145 -5.41 -5.09 5.22
N ILE A 146 -4.92 -6.31 5.39
CA ILE A 146 -5.26 -7.17 6.53
C ILE A 146 -3.99 -7.56 7.28
N ARG A 147 -4.16 -7.98 8.54
CA ARG A 147 -3.10 -8.63 9.30
C ARG A 147 -3.14 -10.12 9.02
N VAL A 148 -2.01 -10.68 8.65
CA VAL A 148 -1.84 -12.14 8.56
C VAL A 148 -1.72 -12.67 9.98
N ALA A 149 -2.49 -13.71 10.31
CA ALA A 149 -2.47 -14.28 11.65
C ALA A 149 -1.11 -14.92 11.95
N ASP A 150 -0.68 -14.87 13.22
CA ASP A 150 0.70 -15.19 13.62
C ASP A 150 1.12 -16.66 13.32
N LYS A 151 0.18 -17.55 13.00
CA LYS A 151 0.41 -18.97 12.67
C LYS A 151 -0.03 -19.37 11.25
N THR A 152 -0.48 -18.42 10.44
CA THR A 152 -0.97 -18.68 9.07
C THR A 152 0.04 -18.21 8.04
N SER A 153 0.02 -18.80 6.85
CA SER A 153 0.77 -18.28 5.71
C SER A 153 0.05 -17.10 5.05
N GLU A 154 0.73 -16.36 4.18
CA GLU A 154 0.13 -15.29 3.38
C GLU A 154 -0.85 -15.85 2.31
N ILE A 155 -0.81 -17.15 2.01
CA ILE A 155 -1.56 -17.75 0.90
C ILE A 155 -3.08 -17.65 1.13
N PRO A 156 -3.66 -18.09 2.27
CA PRO A 156 -5.07 -17.84 2.58
C PRO A 156 -5.41 -16.36 2.70
N ALA A 157 -4.50 -15.56 3.26
CA ALA A 157 -4.69 -14.13 3.45
C ALA A 157 -4.87 -13.36 2.13
N LEU A 158 -4.37 -13.87 1.00
CA LEU A 158 -4.63 -13.29 -0.32
C LEU A 158 -6.12 -13.32 -0.67
N GLN A 159 -6.82 -14.41 -0.33
CA GLN A 159 -8.26 -14.51 -0.58
C GLN A 159 -9.02 -13.54 0.32
N ASP A 160 -8.62 -13.46 1.59
CA ASP A 160 -9.22 -12.58 2.60
C ASP A 160 -9.04 -11.09 2.25
N VAL A 161 -7.86 -10.66 1.79
CA VAL A 161 -7.61 -9.24 1.45
C VAL A 161 -8.39 -8.80 0.22
N LEU A 162 -8.73 -9.74 -0.67
CA LEU A 162 -9.56 -9.53 -1.85
C LEU A 162 -11.05 -9.77 -1.58
N ALA A 163 -11.42 -10.18 -0.36
CA ALA A 163 -12.81 -10.41 0.00
C ALA A 163 -13.58 -9.08 0.01
N GLY A 164 -14.79 -9.10 -0.57
CA GLY A 164 -15.64 -7.91 -0.67
C GLY A 164 -15.25 -6.89 -1.75
N MET A 165 -14.19 -7.15 -2.52
CA MET A 165 -13.87 -6.38 -3.74
C MET A 165 -14.47 -7.07 -4.96
N ASP A 166 -15.06 -6.29 -5.85
CA ASP A 166 -15.30 -6.72 -7.23
C ASP A 166 -13.96 -6.69 -7.98
N ILE A 167 -13.52 -7.86 -8.42
CA ILE A 167 -12.22 -8.07 -9.09
C ILE A 167 -12.38 -8.80 -10.41
N GLU A 168 -13.59 -8.87 -10.96
CA GLU A 168 -13.81 -9.46 -12.27
C GLU A 168 -12.99 -8.69 -13.32
N GLY A 169 -12.20 -9.43 -14.12
CA GLY A 169 -11.28 -8.86 -15.11
C GLY A 169 -10.02 -8.19 -14.54
N THR A 170 -9.90 -8.00 -13.22
CA THR A 170 -8.72 -7.42 -12.57
C THR A 170 -7.50 -8.31 -12.75
N VAL A 171 -6.32 -7.71 -12.98
CA VAL A 171 -5.04 -8.41 -12.93
C VAL A 171 -4.47 -8.37 -11.52
N ILE A 172 -4.47 -9.52 -10.85
CA ILE A 172 -3.84 -9.73 -9.54
C ILE A 172 -2.38 -10.11 -9.73
N SER A 173 -1.47 -9.20 -9.41
CA SER A 173 -0.04 -9.48 -9.38
C SER A 173 0.42 -9.81 -7.98
N ALA A 174 1.17 -10.89 -7.82
CA ALA A 174 1.67 -11.31 -6.51
C ALA A 174 3.06 -11.94 -6.62
N ASP A 175 3.74 -11.99 -5.49
CA ASP A 175 5.07 -12.54 -5.39
C ASP A 175 5.07 -14.08 -5.58
N ALA A 176 6.24 -14.69 -5.44
CA ALA A 176 6.38 -16.12 -5.71
C ALA A 176 5.76 -17.03 -4.64
N LEU A 177 5.52 -16.53 -3.42
CA LEU A 177 4.87 -17.30 -2.37
C LEU A 177 3.43 -17.66 -2.78
N HIS A 178 2.77 -16.75 -3.50
CA HIS A 178 1.40 -16.90 -4.00
C HIS A 178 1.27 -17.69 -5.31
N THR A 179 2.39 -18.13 -5.91
CA THR A 179 2.39 -18.99 -7.09
C THR A 179 1.98 -20.42 -6.72
N GLN A 180 0.68 -20.59 -6.43
CA GLN A 180 0.02 -21.83 -6.03
C GLN A 180 -1.12 -22.16 -6.99
N THR A 181 -1.39 -23.44 -7.18
CA THR A 181 -2.47 -23.92 -8.04
C THR A 181 -3.83 -23.42 -7.56
N ASP A 182 -4.07 -23.46 -6.25
CA ASP A 182 -5.35 -23.12 -5.66
C ASP A 182 -5.61 -21.62 -5.75
N THR A 183 -4.56 -20.80 -5.57
CA THR A 183 -4.62 -19.35 -5.84
C THR A 183 -5.01 -19.08 -7.29
N ALA A 184 -4.38 -19.77 -8.26
CA ALA A 184 -4.70 -19.59 -9.68
C ALA A 184 -6.14 -20.02 -10.01
N GLN A 185 -6.60 -21.13 -9.42
CA GLN A 185 -7.98 -21.59 -9.58
C GLN A 185 -8.99 -20.62 -8.98
N HIS A 186 -8.78 -20.16 -7.75
CA HIS A 186 -9.65 -19.19 -7.11
C HIS A 186 -9.75 -17.90 -7.94
N LEU A 187 -8.61 -17.33 -8.35
CA LEU A 187 -8.59 -16.08 -9.11
C LEU A 187 -9.30 -16.22 -10.47
N VAL A 188 -8.96 -17.23 -11.27
CA VAL A 188 -9.48 -17.34 -12.64
C VAL A 188 -10.87 -17.96 -12.70
N LYS A 189 -11.09 -19.09 -12.01
CA LYS A 189 -12.32 -19.86 -12.14
C LYS A 189 -13.46 -19.25 -11.33
N GLU A 190 -13.20 -18.91 -10.07
CA GLU A 190 -14.22 -18.45 -9.12
C GLU A 190 -14.42 -16.94 -9.20
N ARG A 191 -13.33 -16.17 -9.25
CA ARG A 191 -13.39 -14.69 -9.20
C ARG A 191 -13.32 -13.99 -10.56
N LYS A 192 -13.15 -14.75 -11.66
CA LYS A 192 -13.05 -14.23 -13.04
C LYS A 192 -11.96 -13.15 -13.22
N ALA A 193 -10.94 -13.20 -12.38
CA ALA A 193 -9.78 -12.34 -12.43
C ALA A 193 -8.65 -12.98 -13.26
N HIS A 194 -7.61 -12.19 -13.52
CA HIS A 194 -6.36 -12.68 -14.10
C HIS A 194 -5.24 -12.63 -13.07
N TYR A 195 -4.20 -13.44 -13.25
CA TYR A 195 -3.02 -13.38 -12.38
C TYR A 195 -1.75 -12.99 -13.16
N LEU A 196 -0.80 -12.42 -12.43
CA LEU A 196 0.58 -12.18 -12.84
C LEU A 196 1.51 -12.57 -11.68
N LEU A 197 1.99 -13.82 -11.68
CA LEU A 197 2.67 -14.42 -10.53
C LEU A 197 4.15 -14.62 -10.80
N THR A 198 4.99 -14.25 -9.83
CA THR A 198 6.44 -14.42 -9.94
C THR A 198 6.83 -15.90 -9.76
N VAL A 199 7.67 -16.45 -10.63
CA VAL A 199 8.16 -17.83 -10.52
C VAL A 199 9.58 -17.84 -9.95
N LYS A 200 9.73 -18.39 -8.74
CA LYS A 200 11.02 -18.61 -8.07
C LYS A 200 11.23 -20.11 -7.78
N ARG A 201 12.34 -20.44 -7.13
CA ARG A 201 12.76 -21.81 -6.81
C ARG A 201 11.91 -22.52 -5.76
N ASN A 202 10.99 -21.83 -5.09
CA ASN A 202 9.99 -22.44 -4.23
C ASN A 202 8.96 -23.28 -5.02
N GLN A 203 8.89 -23.10 -6.35
CA GLN A 203 8.17 -23.97 -7.28
C GLN A 203 9.19 -24.59 -8.27
N PRO A 204 10.00 -25.57 -7.85
CA PRO A 204 11.19 -26.00 -8.59
C PRO A 204 10.85 -26.58 -9.98
N THR A 205 9.79 -27.38 -10.08
CA THR A 205 9.35 -27.98 -11.35
C THR A 205 8.92 -26.90 -12.35
N LEU A 206 8.03 -25.98 -11.92
CA LEU A 206 7.58 -24.86 -12.74
C LEU A 206 8.73 -23.95 -13.14
N PHE A 207 9.62 -23.61 -12.19
CA PHE A 207 10.80 -22.79 -12.45
C PHE A 207 11.71 -23.42 -13.51
N ASN A 208 11.97 -24.73 -13.42
CA ASN A 208 12.79 -25.44 -14.38
C ASN A 208 12.14 -25.48 -15.78
N GLN A 209 10.84 -25.74 -15.87
CA GLN A 209 10.09 -25.69 -17.13
C GLN A 209 10.19 -24.31 -17.79
N VAL A 210 9.89 -23.25 -17.03
CA VAL A 210 9.93 -21.86 -17.50
C VAL A 210 11.35 -21.45 -17.91
N LYS A 211 12.36 -21.84 -17.13
CA LYS A 211 13.76 -21.54 -17.43
C LYS A 211 14.24 -22.22 -18.72
N ALA A 212 13.76 -23.43 -19.01
CA ALA A 212 14.13 -24.23 -20.18
C ALA A 212 13.50 -23.76 -21.50
N LEU A 213 12.51 -22.85 -21.46
CA LEU A 213 11.90 -22.30 -22.67
C LEU A 213 12.94 -21.66 -23.62
N PRO A 214 12.68 -21.61 -24.95
CA PRO A 214 13.63 -21.16 -25.97
C PRO A 214 13.82 -19.62 -25.99
N TRP A 215 14.22 -19.04 -24.87
CA TRP A 215 14.33 -17.60 -24.68
C TRP A 215 15.34 -16.87 -25.58
N ARG A 216 16.27 -17.63 -26.20
CA ARG A 216 17.20 -17.06 -27.19
C ARG A 216 16.47 -16.68 -28.47
N GLN A 217 15.48 -17.49 -28.87
CA GLN A 217 14.65 -17.30 -30.07
C GLN A 217 13.51 -16.30 -29.84
N ALA A 218 13.09 -16.12 -28.57
CA ALA A 218 12.07 -15.14 -28.22
C ALA A 218 12.52 -13.70 -28.58
N PRO A 219 11.69 -12.89 -29.26
CA PRO A 219 12.01 -11.50 -29.54
C PRO A 219 12.14 -10.68 -28.24
N ALA A 220 13.04 -9.69 -28.26
CA ALA A 220 13.12 -8.69 -27.20
C ALA A 220 12.06 -7.62 -27.43
N LEU A 221 10.85 -7.89 -26.95
CA LEU A 221 9.67 -7.08 -27.29
C LEU A 221 9.61 -5.74 -26.55
N PHE A 222 10.35 -5.59 -25.46
CA PHE A 222 10.48 -4.31 -24.75
C PHE A 222 11.83 -4.19 -24.06
N THR A 223 12.47 -3.02 -24.17
CA THR A 223 13.70 -2.69 -23.44
C THR A 223 13.63 -1.28 -22.89
N GLU A 224 14.00 -1.12 -21.63
CA GLU A 224 14.12 0.17 -20.95
C GLU A 224 15.51 0.30 -20.34
N ALA A 225 16.07 1.51 -20.38
CA ALA A 225 17.33 1.83 -19.72
C ALA A 225 17.15 3.06 -18.82
N SER A 226 17.78 3.04 -17.66
CA SER A 226 17.79 4.13 -16.69
C SER A 226 19.19 4.34 -16.13
N ARG A 227 19.52 5.58 -15.77
CA ARG A 227 20.75 5.94 -15.08
C ARG A 227 20.41 6.78 -13.85
N GLY A 228 20.89 6.37 -12.68
CA GLY A 228 20.60 7.05 -11.42
C GLY A 228 21.33 6.42 -10.25
N HIS A 229 21.56 7.19 -9.17
CA HIS A 229 22.23 6.73 -7.94
C HIS A 229 23.55 5.96 -8.19
N GLY A 230 24.37 6.43 -9.13
CA GLY A 230 25.65 5.78 -9.48
C GLY A 230 25.51 4.44 -10.21
N ARG A 231 24.34 4.12 -10.77
CA ARG A 231 24.07 2.87 -11.48
C ARG A 231 23.46 3.13 -12.86
N GLN A 232 23.84 2.29 -13.82
CA GLN A 232 23.15 2.14 -15.10
C GLN A 232 22.38 0.83 -15.07
N GLU A 233 21.10 0.87 -15.36
CA GLU A 233 20.24 -0.30 -15.36
C GLU A 233 19.54 -0.43 -16.70
N ARG A 234 19.49 -1.65 -17.23
CA ARG A 234 18.73 -2.01 -18.43
C ARG A 234 17.85 -3.22 -18.12
N ARG A 235 16.57 -3.11 -18.44
CA ARG A 235 15.58 -4.19 -18.31
C ARG A 235 15.08 -4.57 -19.69
N THR A 236 15.25 -5.83 -20.05
CA THR A 236 14.70 -6.39 -21.29
C THR A 236 13.65 -7.42 -20.94
N VAL A 237 12.45 -7.23 -21.48
CA VAL A 237 11.31 -8.13 -21.29
C VAL A 237 11.14 -8.96 -22.55
N LYS A 238 11.09 -10.28 -22.37
CA LYS A 238 10.73 -11.25 -23.40
C LYS A 238 9.47 -11.99 -22.98
N VAL A 239 8.59 -12.28 -23.93
CA VAL A 239 7.34 -13.00 -23.69
C VAL A 239 7.27 -14.20 -24.63
N LEU A 240 6.78 -15.31 -24.11
CA LEU A 240 6.48 -16.52 -24.86
C LEU A 240 5.08 -17.01 -24.46
N THR A 241 4.34 -17.56 -25.42
CA THR A 241 3.12 -18.32 -25.13
C THR A 241 3.47 -19.58 -24.35
N ALA A 242 2.60 -20.01 -23.44
CA ALA A 242 2.87 -21.05 -22.46
C ALA A 242 2.01 -22.33 -22.58
N PRO A 243 1.67 -22.83 -23.79
CA PRO A 243 0.67 -23.90 -23.93
C PRO A 243 1.08 -25.24 -23.28
N ARG A 244 2.36 -25.43 -22.95
CA ARG A 244 2.91 -26.66 -22.35
C ARG A 244 3.39 -26.48 -20.91
N ILE A 245 3.12 -25.35 -20.27
CA ILE A 245 3.48 -25.14 -18.88
C ILE A 245 2.40 -25.74 -17.99
N ALA A 246 2.79 -26.66 -17.10
CA ALA A 246 1.87 -27.35 -16.20
C ALA A 246 1.50 -26.47 -14.98
N PHE A 247 0.86 -25.34 -15.25
CA PHE A 247 0.32 -24.45 -14.22
C PHE A 247 -1.09 -24.00 -14.65
N PRO A 248 -2.09 -24.00 -13.74
CA PRO A 248 -3.48 -23.76 -14.11
C PRO A 248 -3.67 -22.44 -14.86
N TYR A 249 -4.34 -22.51 -16.01
CA TYR A 249 -4.70 -21.34 -16.85
C TYR A 249 -3.52 -20.53 -17.39
N ALA A 250 -2.29 -21.04 -17.35
CA ALA A 250 -1.13 -20.31 -17.85
C ALA A 250 -1.19 -20.14 -19.38
N CYS A 251 -1.28 -18.89 -19.82
CA CYS A 251 -1.32 -18.55 -21.26
C CYS A 251 0.02 -18.00 -21.75
N GLN A 252 0.72 -17.22 -20.93
CA GLN A 252 2.01 -16.61 -21.28
C GLN A 252 3.01 -16.68 -20.14
N VAL A 253 4.29 -16.71 -20.49
CA VAL A 253 5.43 -16.60 -19.57
C VAL A 253 6.29 -15.42 -20.00
N VAL A 254 6.69 -14.63 -19.02
CA VAL A 254 7.52 -13.45 -19.18
C VAL A 254 8.87 -13.70 -18.52
N ARG A 255 9.95 -13.38 -19.24
CA ARG A 255 11.30 -13.31 -18.67
C ARG A 255 11.76 -11.87 -18.69
N VAL A 256 12.08 -11.34 -17.50
CA VAL A 256 12.75 -10.06 -17.38
C VAL A 256 14.23 -10.28 -17.12
N HIS A 257 15.05 -9.82 -18.05
CA HIS A 257 16.50 -9.75 -17.89
C HIS A 257 16.88 -8.36 -17.40
N ARG A 258 17.41 -8.29 -16.19
CA ARG A 258 17.93 -7.06 -15.58
C ARG A 258 19.44 -7.09 -15.62
N TRP A 259 20.01 -6.11 -16.31
CA TRP A 259 21.44 -5.81 -16.37
C TRP A 259 21.70 -4.53 -15.58
N VAL A 260 22.60 -4.58 -14.61
CA VAL A 260 22.99 -3.42 -13.79
C VAL A 260 24.50 -3.26 -13.85
N LYS A 261 24.97 -2.06 -14.16
CA LYS A 261 26.37 -1.65 -14.08
C LYS A 261 26.53 -0.57 -13.03
N GLU A 262 27.39 -0.82 -12.05
CA GLU A 262 27.83 0.20 -11.10
C GLU A 262 28.83 1.12 -11.79
N VAL A 263 28.59 2.45 -11.71
CA VAL A 263 29.39 3.44 -12.43
C VAL A 263 30.78 3.57 -11.82
N ALA A 264 30.88 3.57 -10.48
CA ALA A 264 32.14 3.76 -9.77
C ALA A 264 33.12 2.59 -9.95
N THR A 265 32.63 1.36 -9.89
CA THR A 265 33.47 0.15 -9.93
C THR A 265 33.51 -0.51 -11.30
N GLY A 266 32.59 -0.14 -12.20
CA GLY A 266 32.36 -0.82 -13.46
C GLY A 266 31.71 -2.21 -13.33
N ARG A 267 31.42 -2.69 -12.11
CA ARG A 267 30.93 -4.05 -11.86
C ARG A 267 29.56 -4.27 -12.49
N VAL A 268 29.42 -5.37 -13.22
CA VAL A 268 28.19 -5.74 -13.91
C VAL A 268 27.50 -6.92 -13.20
N ARG A 269 26.20 -6.78 -12.95
CA ARG A 269 25.33 -7.85 -12.47
C ARG A 269 24.21 -8.12 -13.47
N ARG A 270 23.98 -9.40 -13.76
CA ARG A 270 22.87 -9.86 -14.61
C ARG A 270 21.95 -10.75 -13.78
N THR A 271 20.66 -10.49 -13.84
CA THR A 271 19.64 -11.25 -13.13
C THR A 271 18.47 -11.53 -14.03
N TYR A 272 17.85 -12.69 -13.85
CA TYR A 272 16.64 -13.09 -14.55
C TYR A 272 15.51 -13.27 -13.54
N ALA A 273 14.37 -12.66 -13.83
CA ALA A 273 13.11 -12.93 -13.16
C ALA A 273 12.14 -13.56 -14.16
N TYR A 274 11.34 -14.50 -13.68
CA TYR A 274 10.32 -15.17 -14.47
C TYR A 274 8.96 -14.88 -13.86
N VAL A 275 7.98 -14.66 -14.73
CA VAL A 275 6.60 -14.37 -14.34
C VAL A 275 5.68 -15.17 -15.24
N ILE A 276 4.58 -15.69 -14.69
CA ILE A 276 3.56 -16.45 -15.42
C ILE A 276 2.22 -15.73 -15.32
N THR A 277 1.41 -15.79 -16.36
CA THR A 277 0.11 -15.11 -16.40
C THR A 277 -0.97 -15.93 -17.10
N SER A 278 -2.21 -15.72 -16.66
CA SER A 278 -3.42 -16.20 -17.32
C SER A 278 -3.87 -15.31 -18.49
N LEU A 279 -3.23 -14.17 -18.73
CA LEU A 279 -3.56 -13.29 -19.84
C LEU A 279 -3.07 -13.90 -21.17
N SER A 280 -3.97 -14.02 -22.15
CA SER A 280 -3.61 -14.43 -23.51
C SER A 280 -2.81 -13.35 -24.25
N ALA A 281 -2.18 -13.71 -25.37
CA ALA A 281 -1.44 -12.76 -26.20
C ALA A 281 -2.34 -11.65 -26.77
N GLU A 282 -3.61 -11.94 -27.00
CA GLU A 282 -4.65 -10.99 -27.44
C GLU A 282 -5.01 -10.02 -26.31
N GLN A 283 -5.13 -10.53 -25.08
CA GLN A 283 -5.44 -9.71 -23.92
C GLN A 283 -4.26 -8.83 -23.50
N ALA A 284 -3.04 -9.34 -23.54
CA ALA A 284 -1.86 -8.60 -23.12
C ALA A 284 -0.61 -8.96 -23.93
N GLY A 285 -0.25 -8.04 -24.83
CA GLY A 285 1.06 -8.04 -25.49
C GLY A 285 2.20 -7.65 -24.54
N ALA A 286 3.43 -7.73 -25.05
CA ALA A 286 4.62 -7.56 -24.23
C ALA A 286 4.80 -6.19 -23.59
N ALA A 287 4.35 -5.10 -24.23
CA ALA A 287 4.41 -3.77 -23.65
C ALA A 287 3.51 -3.67 -22.41
N ARG A 288 2.28 -4.18 -22.47
CA ARG A 288 1.35 -4.24 -21.33
C ARG A 288 1.93 -5.09 -20.20
N LEU A 289 2.44 -6.29 -20.52
CA LEU A 289 3.07 -7.17 -19.53
C LEU A 289 4.31 -6.54 -18.89
N ALA A 290 5.14 -5.82 -19.65
CA ALA A 290 6.28 -5.08 -19.11
C ALA A 290 5.83 -3.99 -18.13
N GLY A 291 4.76 -3.26 -18.46
CA GLY A 291 4.14 -2.27 -17.57
C GLY A 291 3.62 -2.89 -16.26
N LEU A 292 2.92 -4.03 -16.35
CA LEU A 292 2.40 -4.75 -15.19
C LEU A 292 3.53 -5.25 -14.27
N VAL A 293 4.58 -5.87 -14.84
CA VAL A 293 5.74 -6.34 -14.06
C VAL A 293 6.50 -5.18 -13.42
N ARG A 294 6.64 -4.05 -14.13
CA ARG A 294 7.24 -2.85 -13.54
C ARG A 294 6.39 -2.34 -12.38
N GLY A 295 5.07 -2.28 -12.56
CA GLY A 295 4.11 -1.90 -11.52
C GLY A 295 4.30 -2.74 -10.26
N HIS A 296 4.39 -4.06 -10.41
CA HIS A 296 4.65 -4.99 -9.30
C HIS A 296 5.89 -4.62 -8.49
N TRP A 297 7.00 -4.25 -9.13
CA TRP A 297 8.22 -3.89 -8.40
C TRP A 297 8.20 -2.50 -7.76
N ARG A 298 7.26 -1.61 -8.13
CA ARG A 298 7.14 -0.30 -7.48
C ARG A 298 6.72 -0.41 -6.01
N ILE A 299 6.16 -1.54 -5.57
CA ILE A 299 5.78 -1.73 -4.17
C ILE A 299 6.97 -1.56 -3.21
N GLU A 300 8.16 -2.03 -3.60
CA GLU A 300 9.37 -1.88 -2.78
C GLU A 300 9.63 -0.40 -2.45
N ALA A 301 9.30 0.51 -3.38
CA ALA A 301 9.43 1.94 -3.16
C ALA A 301 8.39 2.46 -2.13
N LEU A 302 7.16 1.95 -2.14
CA LEU A 302 6.14 2.29 -1.13
C LEU A 302 6.58 1.83 0.27
N HIS A 303 7.12 0.62 0.39
CA HIS A 303 7.67 0.11 1.64
C HIS A 303 8.80 0.99 2.15
N HIS A 304 9.71 1.39 1.26
CA HIS A 304 10.78 2.33 1.59
C HIS A 304 10.25 3.69 2.07
N VAL A 305 9.21 4.25 1.44
CA VAL A 305 8.58 5.51 1.90
C VAL A 305 8.02 5.35 3.31
N ARG A 306 7.28 4.26 3.60
CA ARG A 306 6.75 3.97 4.93
C ARG A 306 7.87 3.88 5.98
N ASP A 307 8.97 3.22 5.64
CA ASP A 307 10.08 3.03 6.58
C ASP A 307 10.88 4.32 6.81
N VAL A 308 11.29 5.00 5.74
CA VAL A 308 12.21 6.14 5.82
C VAL A 308 11.49 7.44 6.14
N SER A 309 10.32 7.69 5.52
CA SER A 309 9.59 8.96 5.72
C SER A 309 8.71 8.92 6.96
N PHE A 310 8.13 7.76 7.29
CA PHE A 310 7.21 7.60 8.42
C PHE A 310 7.78 6.78 9.59
N GLY A 311 9.03 6.30 9.50
CA GLY A 311 9.71 5.61 10.59
C GLY A 311 9.02 4.31 11.00
N GLU A 312 8.37 3.61 10.08
CA GLU A 312 7.51 2.47 10.41
C GLU A 312 8.28 1.33 11.09
N ASP A 313 9.44 0.94 10.55
CA ASP A 313 10.31 -0.08 11.14
C ASP A 313 10.82 0.30 12.54
N ALA A 314 10.93 1.60 12.84
CA ALA A 314 11.34 2.13 14.14
C ALA A 314 10.15 2.36 15.11
N SER A 315 8.91 2.17 14.65
CA SER A 315 7.72 2.48 15.44
C SER A 315 7.60 1.57 16.68
N ARG A 316 7.23 2.15 17.82
CA ARG A 316 7.01 1.42 19.08
C ARG A 316 5.53 1.18 19.40
N VAL A 317 4.64 1.42 18.43
CA VAL A 317 3.21 1.07 18.57
C VAL A 317 3.08 -0.44 18.41
N ARG A 318 2.66 -1.13 19.47
CA ARG A 318 2.75 -2.61 19.60
C ARG A 318 1.47 -3.28 20.11
N CYS A 319 0.47 -2.50 20.51
CA CYS A 319 -0.69 -3.01 21.25
C CYS A 319 -1.92 -3.09 20.34
N GLY A 320 -2.67 -4.19 20.46
CA GLY A 320 -3.91 -4.42 19.72
C GLY A 320 -3.76 -4.18 18.22
N ASN A 321 -4.72 -3.47 17.63
CA ASN A 321 -4.75 -3.10 16.21
C ASN A 321 -3.86 -1.88 15.89
N GLY A 322 -3.18 -1.30 16.89
CA GLY A 322 -2.38 -0.09 16.74
C GLY A 322 -1.34 -0.13 15.61
N PRO A 323 -0.54 -1.21 15.47
CA PRO A 323 0.42 -1.33 14.37
C PRO A 323 -0.26 -1.27 12.99
N GLN A 324 -1.37 -2.00 12.81
CA GLN A 324 -2.11 -2.05 11.55
C GLN A 324 -2.81 -0.73 11.26
N ASN A 325 -3.47 -0.12 12.25
CA ASN A 325 -4.16 1.16 12.08
C ASN A 325 -3.17 2.30 11.78
N MET A 326 -1.98 2.31 12.39
CA MET A 326 -0.93 3.26 12.01
C MET A 326 -0.41 3.04 10.59
N ALA A 327 -0.26 1.79 10.14
CA ALA A 327 0.06 1.48 8.75
C ALA A 327 -1.04 1.98 7.81
N MET A 328 -2.32 1.83 8.19
CA MET A 328 -3.45 2.32 7.39
C MET A 328 -3.47 3.84 7.27
N LEU A 329 -3.26 4.57 8.37
CA LEU A 329 -3.16 6.03 8.32
C LEU A 329 -2.04 6.48 7.35
N ARG A 330 -0.87 5.81 7.37
CA ARG A 330 0.21 6.09 6.42
C ARG A 330 -0.20 5.79 4.98
N ASN A 331 -0.88 4.66 4.75
CA ASN A 331 -1.34 4.29 3.41
C ASN A 331 -2.39 5.26 2.86
N LEU A 332 -3.21 5.89 3.71
CA LEU A 332 -4.14 6.95 3.32
C LEU A 332 -3.40 8.28 3.06
N THR A 333 -2.36 8.58 3.83
CA THR A 333 -1.58 9.82 3.70
C THR A 333 -0.65 9.84 2.48
N ILE A 334 0.00 8.72 2.13
CA ILE A 334 1.02 8.70 1.07
C ILE A 334 0.48 9.12 -0.30
N PRO A 335 -0.68 8.63 -0.78
CA PRO A 335 -1.25 9.09 -2.04
C PRO A 335 -1.52 10.60 -2.04
N LEU A 336 -2.12 11.16 -0.98
CA LEU A 336 -2.39 12.60 -0.86
C LEU A 336 -1.09 13.45 -0.94
N LEU A 337 -0.01 12.97 -0.31
CA LEU A 337 1.29 13.65 -0.41
C LEU A 337 1.93 13.51 -1.79
N THR A 338 1.66 12.41 -2.48
CA THR A 338 2.17 12.16 -3.84
C THR A 338 1.49 13.09 -4.85
N GLU A 339 0.20 13.36 -4.67
CA GLU A 339 -0.60 14.26 -5.51
C GLU A 339 -0.11 15.72 -5.48
N LEU A 340 0.62 16.12 -4.43
CA LEU A 340 1.25 17.45 -4.38
C LEU A 340 2.35 17.65 -5.44
N GLY A 341 2.82 16.57 -6.09
CA GLY A 341 3.79 16.66 -7.20
C GLY A 341 5.19 17.13 -6.78
N MET A 342 5.52 17.07 -5.50
CA MET A 342 6.84 17.48 -4.98
C MET A 342 7.92 16.46 -5.33
N THR A 343 9.20 16.84 -5.22
CA THR A 343 10.31 15.98 -5.64
C THR A 343 10.45 14.73 -4.78
N SER A 344 9.94 14.76 -3.55
CA SER A 344 9.95 13.63 -2.63
C SER A 344 8.88 13.73 -1.56
N ILE A 345 8.49 12.58 -0.97
CA ILE A 345 7.54 12.54 0.15
C ILE A 345 8.04 13.31 1.38
N PRO A 346 9.33 13.25 1.79
CA PRO A 346 9.83 14.11 2.86
C PRO A 346 9.68 15.61 2.59
N GLU A 347 9.83 16.05 1.34
CA GLU A 347 9.57 17.44 0.96
C GLU A 347 8.08 17.78 1.10
N ALA A 348 7.19 16.91 0.63
CA ALA A 348 5.75 17.05 0.80
C ALA A 348 5.34 17.17 2.28
N ILE A 349 5.86 16.29 3.14
CA ILE A 349 5.62 16.34 4.60
C ILE A 349 6.08 17.69 5.18
N ARG A 350 7.28 18.16 4.81
CA ARG A 350 7.77 19.47 5.29
C ARG A 350 6.87 20.60 4.84
N TRP A 351 6.46 20.61 3.58
CA TRP A 351 5.54 21.62 3.08
C TRP A 351 4.23 21.60 3.86
N VAL A 352 3.59 20.44 4.03
CA VAL A 352 2.35 20.37 4.83
C VAL A 352 2.58 20.87 6.27
N SER A 353 3.73 20.55 6.88
CA SER A 353 4.04 20.94 8.26
C SER A 353 4.24 22.45 8.48
N TYR A 354 4.54 23.24 7.45
CA TYR A 354 4.68 24.69 7.58
C TYR A 354 3.35 25.38 7.92
N GLU A 355 2.22 24.79 7.51
CA GLU A 355 0.90 25.22 7.94
C GLU A 355 0.12 24.03 8.47
N THR A 356 0.65 23.47 9.56
CA THR A 356 0.26 22.17 10.14
C THR A 356 -1.22 22.02 10.50
N PHE A 357 -1.99 23.11 10.56
CA PHE A 357 -3.39 23.12 10.98
C PHE A 357 -4.38 23.53 9.89
N THR A 358 -3.90 23.92 8.70
CA THR A 358 -4.71 24.33 7.53
C THR A 358 -4.48 23.42 6.33
N ARG A 359 -3.22 23.22 5.91
CA ARG A 359 -2.88 22.39 4.73
C ARG A 359 -3.39 20.95 4.80
N PRO A 360 -3.35 20.25 5.95
CA PRO A 360 -3.96 18.93 6.03
C PRO A 360 -5.47 18.96 5.79
N LEU A 361 -6.17 20.01 6.24
CA LEU A 361 -7.62 20.14 6.02
C LEU A 361 -7.93 20.35 4.54
N GLU A 362 -7.12 21.18 3.87
CA GLU A 362 -7.23 21.43 2.41
C GLU A 362 -7.01 20.14 1.61
N LEU A 363 -5.97 19.37 1.94
CA LEU A 363 -5.68 18.08 1.29
C LEU A 363 -6.81 17.06 1.50
N LEU A 364 -7.44 17.09 2.66
CA LEU A 364 -8.59 16.24 2.99
C LEU A 364 -9.91 16.83 2.48
N GLN A 365 -9.89 17.99 1.81
CA GLN A 365 -11.07 18.72 1.34
C GLN A 365 -12.12 18.98 2.45
N ILE A 366 -11.66 19.19 3.68
CA ILE A 366 -12.51 19.55 4.81
C ILE A 366 -12.77 21.05 4.72
N PRO A 367 -14.03 21.52 4.66
CA PRO A 367 -14.35 22.94 4.53
C PRO A 367 -13.84 23.76 5.71
#